data_AF-A0A4D6N3D6-F1
#
_entry.id   AF-A0A4D6N3D6-F1
#
_cell.length_a   1.000
_cell.length_b   1.000
_cell.length_c   1.000
_cell.angle_alpha   90.00
_cell.angle_beta   90.00
_cell.angle_gamma   90.00
#
_symmetry.space_group_name_H-M   'P 1'
#
loop_
_entity.id
_entity.type
_entity.pdbx_description
1 polymer ?
#
loop_
_entity_poly.entity_id
_entity_poly.type
_entity_poly.pdbx_seq_one_letter_code
_entity_poly.pdbx_strand_id
1 'polypeptide(L)'
;MAIEAWLMDDSNEDPRLPHRRNPNESVSLDQLAELGVLYWKLNPTIYENDEELNKIREARGYNYMDMLDLCPEKVENYEEKLKNFYTEHIHQDEEIRYCLEGSGYFDVRDKEDRWIRILIKAGDLIILPAGIYHRFTLDPSNYVKVSLPYNRKSGVSGMLGLRSFPFNWRRRRTLMRAVNQDAEEATVETDSPIDVLRKTDSYQDGSRTISTVWDTSIEAWSQFARRVSGEWDGFRADFSNEGKAIELPESVVPEAYREWEVKVFDWQTQCPTLAEPKERVLQYKSIQLLPTVGCEADAATQYSVDERKVGEGISGLTAFAYQSSGSYVAVWQKKDNLLELECCMVNPQDCESRVRVIQFVNVLNNTEMVLQGIRVFREQWYGPFRNGDQLGGCAIRDSAFASTAPTIASDVAGIWKGSTAVASFSTPNTGILQELFDEKVQDSVRDGDSYILLPKQLWCSLKQSKEGETLSEVGWLLDHGQAITSSCLFSNTAKPQAS
;
A
#
# COMPACT_ATOMS: atom_id res chain seq x y z
N MET A 1 3.48 -4.61 43.68
CA MET A 1 2.61 -3.43 43.81
C MET A 1 1.34 -3.70 43.02
N ALA A 2 0.20 -3.20 43.48
CA ALA A 2 -1.06 -3.31 42.75
C ALA A 2 -1.02 -2.42 41.49
N ILE A 3 -1.79 -2.78 40.46
CA ILE A 3 -1.95 -1.95 39.26
C ILE A 3 -2.53 -0.59 39.64
N GLU A 4 -2.13 0.47 38.95
CA GLU A 4 -2.65 1.81 39.17
C GLU A 4 -3.62 2.18 38.04
N ALA A 5 -4.84 2.59 38.39
CA ALA A 5 -5.82 3.12 37.45
C ALA A 5 -6.55 4.34 38.03
N TRP A 6 -6.98 5.27 37.18
CA TRP A 6 -7.66 6.51 37.58
C TRP A 6 -8.51 7.10 36.45
N LEU A 7 -9.49 7.94 36.79
CA LEU A 7 -10.23 8.73 35.81
C LEU A 7 -9.35 9.86 35.25
N MET A 8 -9.40 10.04 33.93
CA MET A 8 -8.63 11.07 33.24
C MET A 8 -9.25 12.46 33.38
N ASP A 9 -8.41 13.50 33.41
CA ASP A 9 -8.85 14.88 33.16
C ASP A 9 -9.27 15.11 31.69
N ASP A 10 -9.87 16.27 31.42
CA ASP A 10 -10.31 16.67 30.08
C ASP A 10 -9.27 17.54 29.36
N SER A 11 -7.99 17.45 29.75
CA SER A 11 -6.92 18.24 29.15
C SER A 11 -6.54 17.71 27.76
N ASN A 12 -6.21 18.62 26.85
CA ASN A 12 -5.64 18.31 25.53
C ASN A 12 -4.10 18.38 25.52
N GLU A 13 -3.46 18.30 26.69
CA GLU A 13 -2.00 18.20 26.81
C GLU A 13 -1.46 16.88 26.22
N ASP A 14 -0.14 16.71 26.27
CA ASP A 14 0.54 15.53 25.73
C ASP A 14 -0.08 14.24 26.30
N PRO A 15 -0.65 13.36 25.46
CA PRO A 15 -1.35 12.15 25.89
C PRO A 15 -0.48 11.17 26.65
N ARG A 16 0.85 11.30 26.58
CA ARG A 16 1.82 10.49 27.34
C ARG A 16 1.92 10.92 28.80
N LEU A 17 1.34 12.04 29.22
CA LEU A 17 1.32 12.47 30.63
C LEU A 17 0.31 11.67 31.46
N PRO A 18 0.38 11.66 32.81
CA PRO A 18 -0.57 10.87 33.61
C PRO A 18 -2.05 11.29 33.48
N HIS A 19 -2.35 12.56 33.14
CA HIS A 19 -3.73 13.08 33.05
C HIS A 19 -4.62 12.76 34.27
N ARG A 20 -4.06 12.90 35.48
CA ARG A 20 -4.83 12.69 36.72
C ARG A 20 -5.69 13.90 37.01
N ARG A 21 -6.97 13.68 37.30
CA ARG A 21 -7.85 14.71 37.86
C ARG A 21 -7.29 15.26 39.17
N ASN A 22 -7.69 16.48 39.51
CA ASN A 22 -7.39 17.11 40.79
C ASN A 22 -8.71 17.52 41.50
N PRO A 23 -9.14 16.81 42.56
CA PRO A 23 -8.44 15.70 43.23
C PRO A 23 -8.43 14.40 42.41
N ASN A 24 -7.46 13.51 42.68
CA ASN A 24 -7.30 12.24 41.97
C ASN A 24 -8.45 11.28 42.28
N GLU A 25 -9.11 10.79 41.25
CA GLU A 25 -10.16 9.77 41.34
C GLU A 25 -9.59 8.41 40.91
N SER A 26 -9.10 7.62 41.88
CA SER A 26 -8.54 6.29 41.61
C SER A 26 -9.63 5.27 41.28
N VAL A 27 -9.32 4.37 40.36
CA VAL A 27 -10.16 3.22 40.00
C VAL A 27 -9.51 1.95 40.56
N SER A 28 -10.31 1.16 41.28
CA SER A 28 -9.87 -0.12 41.88
C SER A 28 -9.91 -1.26 40.87
N LEU A 29 -9.18 -2.35 41.18
CA LEU A 29 -9.22 -3.59 40.39
C LEU A 29 -10.63 -4.17 40.26
N ASP A 30 -11.44 -4.10 41.32
CA ASP A 30 -12.82 -4.60 41.30
C ASP A 30 -13.68 -3.81 40.29
N GLN A 31 -13.49 -2.48 40.23
CA GLN A 31 -14.18 -1.64 39.24
C GLN A 31 -13.72 -1.93 37.80
N LEU A 32 -12.44 -2.24 37.59
CA LEU A 32 -11.94 -2.69 36.28
C LEU A 32 -12.53 -4.06 35.91
N ALA A 33 -12.61 -4.98 36.86
CA ALA A 33 -13.23 -6.29 36.65
C ALA A 33 -14.73 -6.20 36.32
N GLU A 34 -15.45 -5.21 36.88
CA GLU A 34 -16.84 -4.91 36.48
C GLU A 34 -16.99 -4.42 35.04
N LEU A 35 -15.92 -3.88 34.44
CA LEU A 35 -15.84 -3.55 33.02
C LEU A 35 -15.38 -4.74 32.17
N GLY A 36 -15.07 -5.88 32.79
CA GLY A 36 -14.52 -7.07 32.16
C GLY A 36 -13.01 -7.03 31.94
N VAL A 37 -12.31 -5.99 32.43
CA VAL A 37 -10.85 -5.89 32.37
C VAL A 37 -10.25 -6.80 33.44
N LEU A 38 -9.38 -7.71 33.02
CA LEU A 38 -8.76 -8.69 33.91
C LEU A 38 -7.26 -8.46 34.01
N TYR A 39 -6.69 -8.83 35.16
CA TYR A 39 -5.31 -8.49 35.49
C TYR A 39 -4.63 -9.60 36.29
N TRP A 40 -3.35 -9.83 35.96
CA TRP A 40 -2.45 -10.70 36.70
C TRP A 40 -1.08 -10.04 36.84
N LYS A 41 -0.43 -10.30 37.99
CA LYS A 41 0.98 -9.96 38.20
C LYS A 41 1.83 -11.22 38.05
N LEU A 42 2.68 -11.24 37.04
CA LEU A 42 3.56 -12.35 36.69
C LEU A 42 5.04 -11.95 36.80
N ASN A 43 5.94 -12.91 36.61
CA ASN A 43 7.38 -12.64 36.60
C ASN A 43 7.90 -12.53 35.16
N PRO A 44 8.26 -11.32 34.68
CA PRO A 44 8.63 -11.09 33.29
C PRO A 44 9.97 -11.73 32.91
N THR A 45 10.81 -12.11 33.88
CA THR A 45 12.13 -12.72 33.61
C THR A 45 12.06 -14.19 33.23
N ILE A 46 10.94 -14.86 33.53
CA ILE A 46 10.73 -16.29 33.27
C ILE A 46 9.56 -16.51 32.30
N TYR A 47 9.14 -15.49 31.54
CA TYR A 47 7.95 -15.52 30.70
C TYR A 47 7.86 -16.72 29.73
N GLU A 48 9.00 -17.28 29.30
CA GLU A 48 9.06 -18.47 28.43
C GLU A 48 8.60 -19.76 29.13
N ASN A 49 8.77 -19.84 30.46
CA ASN A 49 8.52 -21.04 31.28
C ASN A 49 7.66 -20.74 32.52
N ASP A 50 6.92 -19.64 32.53
CA ASP A 50 6.07 -19.26 33.66
C ASP A 50 4.83 -20.16 33.72
N GLU A 51 4.71 -20.96 34.78
CA GLU A 51 3.60 -21.88 34.98
C GLU A 51 2.24 -21.17 35.09
N GLU A 52 2.20 -19.97 35.68
CA GLU A 52 0.96 -19.20 35.81
C GLU A 52 0.54 -18.63 34.45
N LEU A 53 1.49 -18.17 33.64
CA LEU A 53 1.20 -17.77 32.26
C LEU A 53 0.65 -18.95 31.46
N ASN A 54 1.25 -20.13 31.60
CA ASN A 54 0.77 -21.34 30.89
C ASN A 54 -0.64 -21.73 31.32
N LYS A 55 -0.98 -21.67 32.61
CA LYS A 55 -2.36 -21.89 33.09
C LYS A 55 -3.36 -20.91 32.48
N ILE A 56 -3.01 -19.62 32.42
CA ILE A 56 -3.87 -18.59 31.80
C ILE A 56 -4.08 -18.88 30.32
N ARG A 57 -2.99 -19.24 29.61
CA ARG A 57 -3.03 -19.58 28.19
C ARG A 57 -3.89 -20.81 27.92
N GLU A 58 -3.71 -21.88 28.69
CA GLU A 58 -4.51 -23.11 28.57
C GLU A 58 -5.99 -22.84 28.84
N ALA A 59 -6.30 -22.11 29.92
CA ALA A 59 -7.68 -21.79 30.29
C ALA A 59 -8.42 -20.96 29.24
N ARG A 60 -7.69 -20.15 28.46
CA ARG A 60 -8.25 -19.27 27.42
C ARG A 60 -8.00 -19.74 25.99
N GLY A 61 -7.30 -20.87 25.82
CA GLY A 61 -6.97 -21.42 24.50
C GLY A 61 -5.90 -20.65 23.73
N TYR A 62 -5.02 -19.89 24.40
CA TYR A 62 -3.96 -19.13 23.74
C TYR A 62 -2.81 -20.04 23.29
N ASN A 63 -2.87 -20.47 22.04
CA ASN A 63 -1.92 -21.41 21.43
C ASN A 63 -0.70 -20.75 20.80
N TYR A 64 -0.68 -19.41 20.64
CA TYR A 64 0.46 -18.65 20.12
C TYR A 64 0.86 -17.50 21.04
N MET A 65 2.06 -16.95 20.82
CA MET A 65 2.61 -15.82 21.56
C MET A 65 3.55 -15.02 20.65
N ASP A 66 3.20 -13.76 20.40
CA ASP A 66 4.04 -12.81 19.64
C ASP A 66 4.69 -11.77 20.57
N MET A 67 5.65 -11.00 20.06
CA MET A 67 6.32 -9.93 20.80
C MET A 67 6.29 -8.60 20.05
N LEU A 68 6.05 -7.53 20.80
CA LEU A 68 6.10 -6.16 20.32
C LEU A 68 7.07 -5.36 21.21
N ASP A 69 8.09 -4.75 20.59
CA ASP A 69 9.11 -3.92 21.23
C ASP A 69 8.97 -2.48 20.68
N LEU A 70 8.36 -1.59 21.46
CA LEU A 70 8.08 -0.21 21.08
C LEU A 70 9.06 0.74 21.75
N CYS A 71 9.98 1.29 20.96
CA CYS A 71 10.74 2.49 21.31
C CYS A 71 11.04 3.34 20.07
N PRO A 72 11.28 4.66 20.22
CA PRO A 72 11.53 5.57 19.10
C PRO A 72 12.68 5.13 18.18
N GLU A 73 13.70 4.46 18.73
CA GLU A 73 14.93 4.10 18.03
C GLU A 73 14.82 2.75 17.29
N LYS A 74 13.90 1.87 17.70
CA LYS A 74 13.76 0.50 17.17
C LYS A 74 12.60 0.34 16.19
N VAL A 75 11.69 1.31 16.14
CA VAL A 75 10.44 1.20 15.38
C VAL A 75 10.38 2.29 14.32
N GLU A 76 10.38 1.89 13.05
CA GLU A 76 10.09 2.79 11.94
C GLU A 76 8.60 3.20 11.95
N ASN A 77 8.30 4.44 11.54
CA ASN A 77 6.97 5.06 11.66
C ASN A 77 6.40 5.07 13.10
N TYR A 78 7.28 5.15 14.10
CA TYR A 78 6.95 5.18 15.52
C TYR A 78 5.79 6.14 15.85
N GLU A 79 5.84 7.38 15.34
CA GLU A 79 4.81 8.39 15.63
C GLU A 79 3.45 8.04 15.00
N GLU A 80 3.42 7.44 13.81
CA GLU A 80 2.18 7.01 13.17
C GLU A 80 1.59 5.78 13.88
N LYS A 81 2.43 4.80 14.25
CA LYS A 81 2.00 3.64 15.03
C LYS A 81 1.44 4.06 16.39
N LEU A 82 2.11 4.97 17.09
CA LEU A 82 1.60 5.52 18.34
C LEU A 82 0.26 6.24 18.15
N LYS A 83 0.12 7.03 17.08
CA LYS A 83 -1.14 7.70 16.76
C LYS A 83 -2.26 6.70 16.51
N ASN A 84 -1.98 5.59 15.82
CA ASN A 84 -2.96 4.53 15.56
C ASN A 84 -3.36 3.81 16.85
N PHE A 85 -2.39 3.45 17.69
CA PHE A 85 -2.69 2.85 19.00
C PHE A 85 -3.48 3.80 19.90
N TYR A 86 -3.21 5.10 19.83
CA TYR A 86 -3.90 6.10 20.66
C TYR A 86 -5.27 6.53 20.11
N THR A 87 -5.56 6.23 18.85
CA THR A 87 -6.90 6.44 18.29
C THR A 87 -7.86 5.46 18.96
N GLU A 88 -8.98 5.94 19.49
CA GLU A 88 -9.99 5.09 20.13
C GLU A 88 -10.49 4.00 19.16
N HIS A 89 -10.46 2.75 19.61
CA HIS A 89 -10.83 1.58 18.83
C HIS A 89 -11.44 0.47 19.71
N ILE A 90 -11.86 -0.62 19.07
CA ILE A 90 -12.58 -1.75 19.69
C ILE A 90 -12.18 -3.04 18.97
N HIS A 91 -12.20 -4.17 19.69
CA HIS A 91 -11.90 -5.49 19.15
C HIS A 91 -13.05 -6.46 19.40
N GLN A 92 -13.32 -7.38 18.46
CA GLN A 92 -14.34 -8.43 18.61
C GLN A 92 -13.86 -9.61 19.47
N ASP A 93 -12.54 -9.77 19.60
CA ASP A 93 -11.91 -10.68 20.55
C ASP A 93 -11.23 -9.87 21.67
N GLU A 94 -10.79 -10.56 22.72
CA GLU A 94 -10.10 -9.93 23.84
C GLU A 94 -8.70 -9.41 23.42
N GLU A 95 -8.30 -8.25 23.93
CA GLU A 95 -6.93 -7.76 23.77
C GLU A 95 -6.10 -8.14 24.99
N ILE A 96 -5.11 -9.02 24.79
CA ILE A 96 -4.18 -9.46 25.84
C ILE A 96 -2.82 -8.83 25.62
N ARG A 97 -2.25 -8.27 26.69
CA ARG A 97 -0.90 -7.72 26.70
C ARG A 97 -0.19 -8.10 27.98
N TYR A 98 0.95 -8.76 27.83
CA TYR A 98 1.85 -9.06 28.93
C TYR A 98 3.09 -8.17 28.85
N CYS A 99 3.20 -7.18 29.72
CA CYS A 99 4.33 -6.26 29.75
C CYS A 99 5.59 -6.96 30.29
N LEU A 100 6.60 -7.11 29.44
CA LEU A 100 7.89 -7.72 29.77
C LEU A 100 8.88 -6.66 30.26
N GLU A 101 8.94 -5.52 29.59
CA GLU A 101 9.84 -4.40 29.92
C GLU A 101 9.13 -3.05 29.69
N GLY A 102 9.63 -2.00 30.33
CA GLY A 102 9.09 -0.65 30.17
C GLY A 102 7.70 -0.45 30.80
N SER A 103 6.95 0.52 30.27
CA SER A 103 5.62 0.91 30.74
C SER A 103 4.79 1.71 29.73
N GLY A 104 3.48 1.76 29.95
CA GLY A 104 2.55 2.48 29.10
C GLY A 104 1.15 2.57 29.72
N TYR A 105 0.23 3.21 29.00
CA TYR A 105 -1.14 3.44 29.41
C TYR A 105 -2.13 2.75 28.48
N PHE A 106 -3.04 1.99 29.07
CA PHE A 106 -4.30 1.61 28.44
C PHE A 106 -5.40 2.53 28.94
N ASP A 107 -6.07 3.22 28.03
CA ASP A 107 -7.29 3.97 28.37
C ASP A 107 -8.49 3.15 27.93
N VAL A 108 -9.48 2.99 28.81
CA VAL A 108 -10.73 2.26 28.55
C VAL A 108 -11.93 3.13 28.89
N ARG A 109 -13.04 2.96 28.17
CA ARG A 109 -14.31 3.62 28.51
C ARG A 109 -15.00 2.92 29.67
N ASP A 110 -15.47 3.70 30.63
CA ASP A 110 -16.38 3.22 31.67
C ASP A 110 -17.85 3.23 31.20
N LYS A 111 -18.78 2.80 32.06
CA LYS A 111 -20.23 2.75 31.76
C LYS A 111 -20.86 4.12 31.54
N GLU A 112 -20.19 5.21 31.94
CA GLU A 112 -20.63 6.59 31.77
C GLU A 112 -19.90 7.29 30.61
N ASP A 113 -19.22 6.50 29.75
CA ASP A 113 -18.44 6.98 28.60
C ASP A 113 -17.27 7.90 29.00
N ARG A 114 -16.67 7.67 30.18
CA ARG A 114 -15.49 8.40 30.66
C ARG A 114 -14.23 7.57 30.49
N TRP A 115 -13.09 8.23 30.25
CA TRP A 115 -11.80 7.57 30.16
C TRP A 115 -11.24 7.20 31.54
N ILE A 116 -10.97 5.91 31.72
CA ILE A 116 -10.15 5.36 32.80
C ILE A 116 -8.78 5.04 32.22
N ARG A 117 -7.72 5.63 32.77
CA ARG A 117 -6.34 5.32 32.43
C ARG A 117 -5.79 4.25 33.36
N ILE A 118 -5.16 3.24 32.79
CA ILE A 118 -4.56 2.09 33.46
C ILE A 118 -3.07 2.07 33.13
N LEU A 119 -2.22 2.17 34.15
CA LEU A 119 -0.77 2.10 34.00
C LEU A 119 -0.29 0.65 34.05
N ILE A 120 0.35 0.19 32.97
CA ILE A 120 1.02 -1.10 32.90
C ILE A 120 2.53 -0.94 33.00
N LYS A 121 3.18 -1.85 33.71
CA LYS A 121 4.64 -1.94 33.90
C LYS A 121 5.09 -3.39 33.75
N ALA A 122 6.40 -3.61 33.62
CA ALA A 122 7.00 -4.94 33.59
C ALA A 122 6.41 -5.89 34.66
N GLY A 123 5.95 -7.06 34.20
CA GLY A 123 5.27 -8.10 34.98
C GLY A 123 3.75 -7.98 35.02
N ASP A 124 3.14 -6.94 34.44
CA ASP A 124 1.69 -6.78 34.38
C ASP A 124 1.13 -7.47 33.13
N LEU A 125 0.19 -8.39 33.32
CA LEU A 125 -0.63 -8.96 32.25
C LEU A 125 -2.04 -8.41 32.37
N ILE A 126 -2.52 -7.77 31.31
CA ILE A 126 -3.87 -7.22 31.21
C ILE A 126 -4.63 -7.91 30.07
N ILE A 127 -5.93 -8.14 30.29
CA ILE A 127 -6.87 -8.59 29.27
C ILE A 127 -8.01 -7.58 29.22
N LEU A 128 -8.18 -6.94 28.07
CA LEU A 128 -9.33 -6.11 27.75
C LEU A 128 -10.40 -7.00 27.10
N PRO A 129 -11.66 -6.94 27.55
CA PRO A 129 -12.70 -7.80 27.01
C PRO A 129 -13.07 -7.40 25.59
N ALA A 130 -13.54 -8.36 24.80
CA ALA A 130 -14.16 -8.11 23.51
C ALA A 130 -15.26 -7.03 23.65
N GLY A 131 -15.24 -6.05 22.74
CA GLY A 131 -16.26 -5.01 22.67
C GLY A 131 -16.02 -3.79 23.58
N ILE A 132 -14.90 -3.69 24.29
CA ILE A 132 -14.58 -2.46 25.04
C ILE A 132 -13.90 -1.42 24.15
N TYR A 133 -14.36 -0.18 24.21
CA TYR A 133 -13.65 0.94 23.61
C TYR A 133 -12.38 1.24 24.41
N HIS A 134 -11.25 1.25 23.72
CA HIS A 134 -9.96 1.46 24.33
C HIS A 134 -8.95 2.12 23.38
N ARG A 135 -7.83 2.54 23.95
CA ARG A 135 -6.65 3.05 23.23
C ARG A 135 -5.39 2.82 24.06
N PHE A 136 -4.24 2.86 23.41
CA PHE A 136 -2.94 2.69 24.03
C PHE A 136 -2.01 3.87 23.72
N THR A 137 -1.23 4.29 24.72
CA THR A 137 -0.11 5.22 24.52
C THR A 137 1.06 4.83 25.42
N LEU A 138 2.27 5.20 25.00
CA LEU A 138 3.41 5.17 25.89
C LEU A 138 3.27 6.23 26.98
N ASP A 139 3.97 6.02 28.09
CA ASP A 139 4.18 7.03 29.11
C ASP A 139 5.45 7.86 28.78
N PRO A 140 5.87 8.83 29.62
CA PRO A 140 7.01 9.68 29.30
C PRO A 140 8.36 8.94 29.18
N SER A 141 8.43 7.66 29.58
CA SER A 141 9.63 6.82 29.39
C SER A 141 9.81 6.37 27.94
N ASN A 142 8.76 6.43 27.11
CA ASN A 142 8.79 6.10 25.68
C ASN A 142 9.30 4.69 25.36
N TYR A 143 9.10 3.74 26.27
CA TYR A 143 9.54 2.36 26.07
C TYR A 143 8.55 1.37 26.66
N VAL A 144 8.11 0.41 25.83
CA VAL A 144 7.44 -0.79 26.32
C VAL A 144 7.81 -1.99 25.46
N LYS A 145 7.95 -3.14 26.10
CA LYS A 145 8.04 -4.44 25.42
C LYS A 145 6.96 -5.34 25.96
N VAL A 146 6.09 -5.83 25.07
CA VAL A 146 4.92 -6.64 25.44
C VAL A 146 4.91 -7.96 24.67
N SER A 147 4.47 -9.01 25.35
CA SER A 147 4.12 -10.30 24.75
C SER A 147 2.61 -10.35 24.52
N LEU A 148 2.19 -10.95 23.40
CA LEU A 148 0.82 -11.03 22.91
C LEU A 148 0.38 -12.50 22.79
N PRO A 149 -0.17 -13.12 23.85
CA PRO A 149 -0.79 -14.44 23.75
C PRO A 149 -2.13 -14.37 23.01
N TYR A 150 -2.40 -15.28 22.06
CA TYR A 150 -3.70 -15.35 21.34
C TYR A 150 -4.05 -16.77 20.86
N ASN A 151 -5.30 -16.94 20.42
CA ASN A 151 -5.85 -18.20 19.90
C ASN A 151 -6.08 -18.14 18.38
N ARG A 152 -5.48 -19.06 17.61
CA ARG A 152 -5.72 -19.23 16.17
C ARG A 152 -6.91 -20.18 15.94
N LYS A 153 -8.06 -19.67 15.49
CA LYS A 153 -9.23 -20.51 15.14
C LYS A 153 -9.01 -21.22 13.80
N SER A 154 -9.10 -22.54 13.79
CA SER A 154 -9.12 -23.37 12.58
C SER A 154 -10.49 -23.30 11.92
N GLY A 155 -10.53 -22.87 10.64
CA GLY A 155 -11.77 -22.60 9.92
C GLY A 155 -12.67 -23.83 9.75
N VAL A 156 -13.91 -23.73 10.23
CA VAL A 156 -15.02 -24.59 9.77
C VAL A 156 -16.30 -23.75 9.66
N SER A 157 -16.89 -23.80 8.47
CA SER A 157 -18.14 -23.17 8.05
C SER A 157 -19.35 -23.60 8.91
N GLY A 158 -20.23 -22.65 9.24
CA GLY A 158 -21.45 -22.90 10.02
C GLY A 158 -22.45 -21.74 9.99
N MET A 159 -23.30 -21.75 8.96
CA MET A 159 -24.50 -20.93 8.76
C MET A 159 -25.49 -21.00 9.93
N LEU A 160 -26.06 -19.85 10.34
CA LEU A 160 -27.36 -19.56 10.99
C LEU A 160 -27.17 -18.20 11.72
N GLY A 161 -27.89 -17.09 11.53
CA GLY A 161 -29.21 -16.80 11.02
C GLY A 161 -29.82 -15.72 11.94
N LEU A 162 -30.44 -14.69 11.34
CA LEU A 162 -31.52 -13.82 11.86
C LEU A 162 -31.20 -12.37 12.33
N ARG A 163 -31.73 -11.45 11.50
CA ARG A 163 -32.67 -10.33 11.78
C ARG A 163 -32.12 -8.94 12.14
N SER A 164 -32.27 -8.07 11.13
CA SER A 164 -32.21 -6.61 11.15
C SER A 164 -33.36 -5.95 11.93
N PHE A 165 -33.08 -4.79 12.53
CA PHE A 165 -34.05 -3.71 12.75
C PHE A 165 -33.42 -2.35 12.39
N PRO A 166 -34.15 -1.44 11.72
CA PRO A 166 -33.59 -0.19 11.19
C PRO A 166 -33.80 0.98 12.15
N PHE A 167 -32.83 1.91 12.22
CA PHE A 167 -33.03 3.24 12.77
C PHE A 167 -32.66 4.31 11.73
N ASN A 168 -33.67 5.08 11.32
CA ASN A 168 -33.57 6.24 10.44
C ASN A 168 -33.15 7.47 11.23
N TRP A 169 -32.20 8.27 10.72
CA TRP A 169 -32.24 9.73 10.94
C TRP A 169 -31.98 10.51 9.64
N ARG A 170 -32.90 11.44 9.35
CA ARG A 170 -32.84 12.47 8.30
C ARG A 170 -32.31 13.78 8.87
N ARG A 171 -31.48 14.51 8.12
CA ARG A 171 -31.40 16.00 7.97
C ARG A 171 -30.26 16.31 6.98
N ARG A 172 -30.50 16.61 5.70
CA ARG A 172 -30.90 17.87 5.01
C ARG A 172 -30.08 19.15 5.33
N ARG A 173 -29.42 19.62 4.24
CA ARG A 173 -29.19 21.02 3.76
C ARG A 173 -28.09 21.83 4.51
N THR A 174 -27.24 22.67 3.88
CA THR A 174 -27.35 23.45 2.63
C THR A 174 -25.97 23.86 2.06
N LEU A 175 -25.96 23.96 0.73
CA LEU A 175 -25.07 24.68 -0.19
C LEU A 175 -24.63 26.09 0.26
N MET A 176 -23.37 26.47 -0.02
CA MET A 176 -23.00 27.85 -0.37
C MET A 176 -22.05 27.84 -1.56
N ARG A 177 -22.30 28.81 -2.45
CA ARG A 177 -21.73 29.01 -3.78
C ARG A 177 -20.85 30.27 -3.68
N ALA A 178 -19.64 30.24 -4.22
CA ALA A 178 -18.90 31.44 -4.54
C ALA A 178 -18.25 31.27 -5.91
N VAL A 179 -18.62 32.17 -6.80
CA VAL A 179 -18.09 32.36 -8.15
C VAL A 179 -16.92 33.34 -8.03
N ASN A 180 -15.85 33.12 -8.78
CA ASN A 180 -15.13 34.22 -9.42
C ASN A 180 -14.45 33.73 -10.71
N GLN A 181 -14.45 34.66 -11.66
CA GLN A 181 -14.22 34.54 -13.08
C GLN A 181 -12.83 35.10 -13.45
N ASP A 182 -12.34 34.60 -14.57
CA ASP A 182 -11.43 35.21 -15.55
C ASP A 182 -9.93 35.33 -15.24
N ALA A 183 -9.13 34.61 -16.02
CA ALA A 183 -7.86 35.10 -16.58
C ALA A 183 -7.53 34.35 -17.89
N GLU A 184 -7.13 35.12 -18.90
CA GLU A 184 -6.97 34.79 -20.32
C GLU A 184 -5.75 33.91 -20.64
N GLU A 185 -5.89 33.19 -21.76
CA GLU A 185 -4.90 32.33 -22.42
C GLU A 185 -3.68 33.10 -22.95
N ALA A 186 -2.50 32.50 -22.83
CA ALA A 186 -1.34 32.79 -23.66
C ALA A 186 -0.80 31.48 -24.24
N THR A 187 -0.97 31.29 -25.55
CA THR A 187 -0.50 30.14 -26.32
C THR A 187 1.00 30.24 -26.58
N VAL A 188 1.77 29.26 -26.12
CA VAL A 188 3.16 29.02 -26.54
C VAL A 188 3.21 27.63 -27.16
N GLU A 189 3.48 27.55 -28.46
CA GLU A 189 3.69 26.29 -29.17
C GLU A 189 4.93 25.57 -28.61
N THR A 190 4.73 24.39 -28.05
CA THR A 190 5.78 23.46 -27.62
C THR A 190 5.42 22.06 -28.15
N ASP A 191 6.43 21.32 -28.62
CA ASP A 191 6.27 20.01 -29.26
C ASP A 191 5.49 19.03 -28.35
N SER A 192 4.52 18.33 -28.91
CA SER A 192 3.69 17.35 -28.18
C SER A 192 4.53 16.13 -27.75
N PRO A 193 4.25 15.48 -26.60
CA PRO A 193 4.90 14.22 -26.21
C PRO A 193 4.88 13.13 -27.32
N ILE A 194 3.90 13.19 -28.22
CA ILE A 194 3.77 12.30 -29.39
C ILE A 194 4.84 12.59 -30.45
N ASP A 195 5.18 13.86 -30.71
CA ASP A 195 6.16 14.27 -31.74
C ASP A 195 7.59 13.83 -31.39
N VAL A 196 7.83 13.56 -30.11
CA VAL A 196 9.11 13.17 -29.54
C VAL A 196 9.37 11.68 -29.75
N LEU A 197 8.39 10.83 -29.48
CA LEU A 197 8.46 9.39 -29.75
C LEU A 197 8.54 9.09 -31.26
N ARG A 198 8.21 10.08 -32.11
CA ARG A 198 8.31 10.00 -33.57
C ARG A 198 9.70 10.33 -34.13
N LYS A 199 10.59 11.02 -33.38
CA LYS A 199 11.93 11.43 -33.85
C LYS A 199 12.96 10.30 -33.69
N THR A 200 12.77 9.21 -34.42
CA THR A 200 13.82 8.22 -34.71
C THR A 200 13.74 7.83 -36.17
N ASP A 201 14.60 8.41 -37.01
CA ASP A 201 15.18 7.67 -38.14
C ASP A 201 16.39 8.35 -38.80
N SER A 202 17.29 7.47 -39.26
CA SER A 202 18.44 7.64 -40.17
C SER A 202 19.76 8.17 -39.60
N TYR A 203 20.54 7.28 -38.99
CA TYR A 203 22.00 7.25 -39.21
C TYR A 203 22.46 5.84 -39.53
N GLN A 204 22.76 5.60 -40.81
CA GLN A 204 23.64 4.52 -41.24
C GLN A 204 25.07 4.96 -40.98
N ASP A 205 25.77 4.30 -40.05
CA ASP A 205 27.21 4.12 -40.20
C ASP A 205 27.54 2.64 -39.97
N GLY A 206 28.06 2.03 -41.03
CA GLY A 206 28.43 0.62 -41.05
C GLY A 206 29.76 0.42 -40.34
N SER A 207 29.90 -0.73 -39.69
CA SER A 207 31.17 -1.26 -39.17
C SER A 207 31.66 -0.62 -37.86
N ARG A 208 30.87 -0.72 -36.80
CA ARG A 208 31.38 -0.93 -35.43
C ARG A 208 30.29 -1.60 -34.56
N THR A 209 30.73 -2.44 -33.62
CA THR A 209 30.03 -2.76 -32.36
C THR A 209 28.75 -3.64 -32.38
N ILE A 210 28.82 -4.89 -32.83
CA ILE A 210 27.83 -5.93 -32.43
C ILE A 210 28.18 -6.54 -31.06
N SER A 211 29.49 -6.74 -30.79
CA SER A 211 29.96 -7.38 -29.55
C SER A 211 29.75 -6.53 -28.29
N THR A 212 29.89 -5.21 -28.37
CA THR A 212 29.81 -4.34 -27.18
C THR A 212 28.36 -4.01 -26.79
N VAL A 213 27.44 -3.97 -27.75
CA VAL A 213 26.01 -3.68 -27.49
C VAL A 213 25.32 -4.86 -26.79
N TRP A 214 25.66 -6.10 -27.17
CA TRP A 214 25.20 -7.29 -26.47
C TRP A 214 25.74 -7.37 -25.04
N ASP A 215 27.01 -7.00 -24.83
CA ASP A 215 27.67 -7.02 -23.52
C ASP A 215 27.07 -5.98 -22.55
N THR A 216 26.81 -4.75 -23.03
CA THR A 216 26.14 -3.70 -22.24
C THR A 216 24.69 -4.05 -21.92
N SER A 217 23.96 -4.67 -22.84
CA SER A 217 22.57 -5.08 -22.60
C SER A 217 22.46 -6.24 -21.61
N ILE A 218 23.45 -7.16 -21.59
CA ILE A 218 23.53 -8.21 -20.58
C ILE A 218 23.83 -7.61 -19.19
N GLU A 219 24.71 -6.61 -19.12
CA GLU A 219 24.98 -5.90 -17.87
C GLU A 219 23.75 -5.12 -17.38
N ALA A 220 23.06 -4.39 -18.27
CA ALA A 220 21.84 -3.67 -17.94
C ALA A 220 20.73 -4.59 -17.42
N TRP A 221 20.52 -5.73 -18.09
CA TRP A 221 19.57 -6.75 -17.61
C TRP A 221 20.01 -7.32 -16.26
N SER A 222 21.29 -7.59 -16.06
CA SER A 222 21.81 -8.12 -14.79
C SER A 222 21.59 -7.14 -13.64
N GLN A 223 21.75 -5.83 -13.89
CA GLN A 223 21.45 -4.78 -12.93
C GLN A 223 19.95 -4.66 -12.64
N PHE A 224 19.13 -4.65 -13.69
CA PHE A 224 17.67 -4.70 -13.58
C PHE A 224 17.25 -5.91 -12.72
N ALA A 225 17.77 -7.10 -13.03
CA ALA A 225 17.44 -8.34 -12.35
C ALA A 225 17.77 -8.28 -10.85
N ARG A 226 18.93 -7.72 -10.50
CA ARG A 226 19.32 -7.50 -9.10
C ARG A 226 18.40 -6.50 -8.38
N ARG A 227 17.92 -5.46 -9.07
CA ARG A 227 17.06 -4.41 -8.49
C ARG A 227 15.63 -4.90 -8.24
N VAL A 228 15.07 -5.70 -9.16
CA VAL A 228 13.67 -6.13 -9.05
C VAL A 228 13.48 -7.40 -8.23
N SER A 229 14.52 -8.23 -8.09
CA SER A 229 14.41 -9.52 -7.40
C SER A 229 14.30 -9.36 -5.88
N GLY A 230 13.30 -10.02 -5.29
CA GLY A 230 13.01 -9.94 -3.86
C GLY A 230 11.56 -10.26 -3.53
N GLU A 231 11.25 -10.24 -2.24
CA GLU A 231 9.90 -10.12 -1.70
C GLU A 231 9.54 -8.65 -1.62
N TRP A 232 8.35 -8.32 -2.12
CA TRP A 232 7.82 -6.96 -2.12
C TRP A 232 6.46 -6.98 -1.44
N ASP A 233 6.30 -6.25 -0.35
CA ASP A 233 5.03 -6.18 0.37
C ASP A 233 4.40 -4.79 0.19
N GLY A 234 3.08 -4.71 0.22
CA GLY A 234 2.42 -3.45 -0.07
C GLY A 234 0.91 -3.46 -0.05
N PHE A 235 0.34 -2.42 -0.66
CA PHE A 235 -1.10 -2.27 -0.84
C PHE A 235 -1.44 -2.15 -2.32
N ARG A 236 -2.63 -2.66 -2.66
CA ARG A 236 -3.20 -2.58 -4.01
C ARG A 236 -4.62 -2.06 -3.96
N ALA A 237 -4.91 -1.07 -4.80
CA ALA A 237 -6.24 -0.50 -4.95
C ALA A 237 -6.65 -0.45 -6.43
N ASP A 238 -7.93 -0.64 -6.71
CA ASP A 238 -8.51 -0.39 -8.03
C ASP A 238 -9.25 0.95 -8.04
N PHE A 239 -9.21 1.59 -9.20
CA PHE A 239 -9.87 2.84 -9.49
C PHE A 239 -10.63 2.72 -10.81
N SER A 240 -11.74 3.44 -10.90
CA SER A 240 -12.46 3.68 -12.15
C SER A 240 -11.58 4.44 -13.16
N ASN A 241 -12.05 4.54 -14.40
CA ASN A 241 -11.44 5.37 -15.44
C ASN A 241 -11.53 6.88 -15.16
N GLU A 242 -12.28 7.31 -14.13
CA GLU A 242 -12.24 8.69 -13.62
C GLU A 242 -11.36 8.86 -12.36
N GLY A 243 -10.64 7.82 -11.93
CA GLY A 243 -9.75 7.88 -10.77
C GLY A 243 -10.46 7.77 -9.42
N LYS A 244 -11.74 7.40 -9.40
CA LYS A 244 -12.46 7.12 -8.14
C LYS A 244 -12.14 5.71 -7.65
N ALA A 245 -11.73 5.60 -6.38
CA ALA A 245 -11.44 4.32 -5.72
C ALA A 245 -12.66 3.39 -5.73
N ILE A 246 -12.40 2.10 -5.98
CA ILE A 246 -13.40 1.03 -6.04
C ILE A 246 -13.34 0.26 -4.72
N GLU A 247 -14.48 0.20 -4.03
CA GLU A 247 -14.63 -0.52 -2.77
C GLU A 247 -14.50 -2.04 -2.99
N LEU A 248 -13.92 -2.73 -2.01
CA LEU A 248 -13.81 -4.18 -2.04
C LEU A 248 -15.20 -4.84 -1.95
N PRO A 249 -15.42 -5.97 -2.63
CA PRO A 249 -16.68 -6.72 -2.51
C PRO A 249 -16.97 -7.12 -1.07
N GLU A 250 -18.22 -7.03 -0.63
CA GLU A 250 -18.63 -7.44 0.73
C GLU A 250 -18.24 -8.89 1.06
N SER A 251 -18.12 -9.76 0.05
CA SER A 251 -17.75 -11.17 0.23
C SER A 251 -16.33 -11.38 0.73
N VAL A 252 -15.45 -10.38 0.60
CA VAL A 252 -14.04 -10.46 1.03
C VAL A 252 -13.74 -9.54 2.20
N VAL A 253 -14.68 -8.68 2.58
CA VAL A 253 -14.54 -7.74 3.69
C VAL A 253 -15.07 -8.40 4.97
N PRO A 254 -14.23 -8.50 6.03
CA PRO A 254 -14.67 -9.00 7.33
C PRO A 254 -15.96 -8.34 7.82
N GLU A 255 -16.80 -9.10 8.53
CA GLU A 255 -18.06 -8.61 9.07
C GLU A 255 -17.88 -7.39 9.98
N ALA A 256 -16.81 -7.36 10.77
CA ALA A 256 -16.46 -6.23 11.62
C ALA A 256 -16.40 -4.88 10.86
N TYR A 257 -15.76 -4.82 9.69
CA TYR A 257 -15.72 -3.59 8.89
C TYR A 257 -17.12 -3.16 8.42
N ARG A 258 -17.99 -4.13 8.11
CA ARG A 258 -19.38 -3.87 7.70
C ARG A 258 -20.23 -3.34 8.86
N GLU A 259 -20.07 -3.92 10.05
CA GLU A 259 -20.73 -3.47 11.28
C GLU A 259 -20.30 -2.05 11.69
N TRP A 260 -19.03 -1.70 11.45
CA TRP A 260 -18.49 -0.37 11.73
C TRP A 260 -18.76 0.64 10.62
N GLU A 261 -19.46 0.24 9.54
CA GLU A 261 -19.68 1.05 8.33
C GLU A 261 -18.36 1.58 7.71
N VAL A 262 -17.26 0.85 7.92
CA VAL A 262 -15.93 1.18 7.38
C VAL A 262 -15.80 0.55 6.00
N LYS A 263 -15.66 1.41 4.99
CA LYS A 263 -15.41 1.00 3.61
C LYS A 263 -13.94 0.61 3.45
N VAL A 264 -13.71 -0.59 2.92
CA VAL A 264 -12.36 -1.09 2.61
C VAL A 264 -12.15 -1.02 1.11
N PHE A 265 -11.00 -0.49 0.68
CA PHE A 265 -10.67 -0.27 -0.73
C PHE A 265 -9.37 -0.97 -1.14
N ASP A 266 -8.42 -1.03 -0.21
CA ASP A 266 -7.09 -1.56 -0.44
C ASP A 266 -7.02 -3.04 -0.07
N TRP A 267 -6.40 -3.82 -0.93
CA TRP A 267 -5.88 -5.14 -0.61
C TRP A 267 -4.49 -4.99 -0.02
N GLN A 268 -4.18 -5.77 1.00
CA GLN A 268 -2.79 -6.06 1.31
C GLN A 268 -2.25 -7.05 0.27
N THR A 269 -1.01 -6.82 -0.17
CA THR A 269 -0.40 -7.62 -1.24
C THR A 269 1.04 -8.00 -0.94
N GLN A 270 1.43 -9.14 -1.50
CA GLN A 270 2.83 -9.52 -1.65
C GLN A 270 3.13 -9.77 -3.11
N CYS A 271 4.36 -9.43 -3.52
CA CYS A 271 4.83 -9.52 -4.87
C CYS A 271 6.23 -10.16 -4.96
N PRO A 272 6.38 -11.45 -4.61
CA PRO A 272 7.62 -12.19 -4.84
C PRO A 272 8.00 -12.05 -6.31
N THR A 273 9.17 -11.49 -6.56
CA THR A 273 9.69 -11.17 -7.88
C THR A 273 11.07 -11.80 -8.02
N LEU A 274 11.32 -12.52 -9.11
CA LEU A 274 12.62 -13.08 -9.45
C LEU A 274 12.92 -12.82 -10.92
N ALA A 275 14.05 -12.17 -11.18
CA ALA A 275 14.59 -12.02 -12.51
C ALA A 275 15.92 -12.77 -12.61
N GLU A 276 16.02 -13.66 -13.60
CA GLU A 276 17.21 -14.47 -13.84
C GLU A 276 18.20 -13.70 -14.72
N PRO A 277 19.41 -13.36 -14.21
CA PRO A 277 20.35 -12.50 -14.94
C PRO A 277 20.83 -13.07 -16.28
N LYS A 278 20.91 -14.39 -16.40
CA LYS A 278 21.44 -15.07 -17.60
C LYS A 278 20.37 -15.38 -18.64
N GLU A 279 19.20 -15.79 -18.17
CA GLU A 279 18.13 -16.31 -19.04
C GLU A 279 17.22 -15.19 -19.58
N ARG A 280 17.37 -13.95 -19.11
CA ARG A 280 16.48 -12.83 -19.45
C ARG A 280 15.01 -13.12 -19.19
N VAL A 281 14.76 -13.83 -18.09
CA VAL A 281 13.43 -14.20 -17.61
C VAL A 281 13.13 -13.42 -16.35
N LEU A 282 11.95 -12.83 -16.29
CA LEU A 282 11.39 -12.23 -15.07
C LEU A 282 10.11 -12.98 -14.72
N GLN A 283 9.93 -13.34 -13.46
CA GLN A 283 8.70 -13.94 -12.94
C GLN A 283 8.29 -13.26 -11.65
N TYR A 284 7.00 -13.04 -11.48
CA TYR A 284 6.46 -12.47 -10.25
C TYR A 284 5.04 -12.93 -10.00
N LYS A 285 4.63 -12.89 -8.74
CA LYS A 285 3.26 -13.24 -8.33
C LYS A 285 2.64 -12.06 -7.64
N SER A 286 1.49 -11.56 -8.08
CA SER A 286 0.70 -10.62 -7.29
C SER A 286 -0.25 -11.42 -6.40
N ILE A 287 0.13 -11.57 -5.13
CA ILE A 287 -0.63 -12.27 -4.10
C ILE A 287 -1.52 -11.24 -3.39
N GLN A 288 -2.83 -11.47 -3.39
CA GLN A 288 -3.78 -10.67 -2.60
C GLN A 288 -4.10 -11.38 -1.30
N LEU A 289 -4.06 -10.64 -0.20
CA LEU A 289 -4.40 -11.12 1.13
C LEU A 289 -5.76 -10.57 1.55
N LEU A 290 -6.59 -11.40 2.17
CA LEU A 290 -7.87 -10.96 2.73
C LEU A 290 -7.63 -9.81 3.73
N PRO A 291 -8.45 -8.74 3.69
CA PRO A 291 -8.45 -7.75 4.74
C PRO A 291 -8.68 -8.42 6.10
N THR A 292 -7.92 -8.00 7.09
CA THR A 292 -7.95 -8.52 8.46
C THR A 292 -8.36 -7.42 9.43
N VAL A 293 -8.88 -7.82 10.60
CA VAL A 293 -9.24 -6.92 11.70
C VAL A 293 -8.57 -7.36 12.99
N GLY A 294 -8.14 -6.42 13.82
CA GLY A 294 -7.57 -6.70 15.14
C GLY A 294 -6.34 -7.62 15.09
N CYS A 295 -6.21 -8.52 16.07
CA CYS A 295 -5.09 -9.46 16.19
C CYS A 295 -5.03 -10.53 15.07
N GLU A 296 -6.02 -10.59 14.17
CA GLU A 296 -5.94 -11.42 12.96
C GLU A 296 -5.07 -10.78 11.87
N ALA A 297 -4.59 -9.55 12.06
CA ALA A 297 -3.66 -8.89 11.15
C ALA A 297 -2.37 -9.70 10.87
N ASP A 298 -1.94 -10.52 11.82
CA ASP A 298 -0.79 -11.42 11.69
C ASP A 298 -1.12 -12.72 10.93
N ALA A 299 -2.41 -13.01 10.71
CA ALA A 299 -2.91 -14.19 9.99
C ALA A 299 -3.26 -13.84 8.54
N ALA A 300 -2.26 -13.38 7.78
CA ALA A 300 -2.37 -13.16 6.34
C ALA A 300 -2.97 -14.39 5.65
N THR A 301 -4.17 -14.24 5.07
CA THR A 301 -4.86 -15.31 4.35
C THR A 301 -4.87 -14.96 2.88
N GLN A 302 -4.28 -15.83 2.04
CA GLN A 302 -4.28 -15.66 0.60
C GLN A 302 -5.71 -15.74 0.04
N TYR A 303 -6.12 -14.69 -0.66
CA TYR A 303 -7.36 -14.64 -1.43
C TYR A 303 -7.14 -15.08 -2.87
N SER A 304 -6.14 -14.51 -3.55
CA SER A 304 -5.87 -14.78 -4.96
C SER A 304 -4.38 -14.62 -5.28
N VAL A 305 -3.95 -15.24 -6.38
CA VAL A 305 -2.58 -15.13 -6.91
C VAL A 305 -2.66 -14.97 -8.42
N ASP A 306 -2.09 -13.88 -8.95
CA ASP A 306 -1.85 -13.67 -10.38
C ASP A 306 -0.35 -13.84 -10.65
N GLU A 307 0.03 -14.91 -11.37
CA GLU A 307 1.42 -15.17 -11.73
C GLU A 307 1.73 -14.65 -13.14
N ARG A 308 2.82 -13.90 -13.27
CA ARG A 308 3.30 -13.36 -14.54
C ARG A 308 4.73 -13.78 -14.80
N LYS A 309 5.03 -14.01 -16.07
CA LYS A 309 6.36 -14.37 -16.55
C LYS A 309 6.67 -13.58 -17.81
N VAL A 310 7.88 -13.06 -17.90
CA VAL A 310 8.45 -12.32 -19.03
C VAL A 310 9.67 -13.09 -19.53
N GLY A 311 9.84 -13.20 -20.84
CA GLY A 311 10.85 -14.04 -21.49
C GLY A 311 10.34 -14.68 -22.80
N GLU A 312 11.18 -15.48 -23.45
CA GLU A 312 10.81 -16.12 -24.73
C GLU A 312 9.68 -17.16 -24.58
N GLY A 313 8.80 -17.22 -25.59
CA GLY A 313 7.76 -18.25 -25.69
C GLY A 313 6.52 -18.04 -24.82
N ILE A 314 6.30 -16.84 -24.29
CA ILE A 314 5.21 -16.55 -23.35
C ILE A 314 3.96 -16.08 -24.07
N SER A 315 2.82 -16.66 -23.70
CA SER A 315 1.50 -16.29 -24.21
C SER A 315 1.04 -14.96 -23.61
N GLY A 316 0.66 -14.01 -24.47
CA GLY A 316 -0.01 -12.77 -24.09
C GLY A 316 0.89 -11.57 -23.81
N LEU A 317 2.22 -11.69 -23.69
CA LEU A 317 3.11 -10.53 -23.60
C LEU A 317 3.41 -10.00 -25.02
N THR A 318 3.14 -8.72 -25.27
CA THR A 318 3.35 -8.11 -26.60
C THR A 318 4.51 -7.11 -26.65
N ALA A 319 4.84 -6.48 -25.52
CA ALA A 319 6.00 -5.60 -25.39
C ALA A 319 6.49 -5.59 -23.94
N PHE A 320 7.80 -5.53 -23.74
CA PHE A 320 8.44 -5.39 -22.44
C PHE A 320 9.69 -4.51 -22.57
N ALA A 321 9.63 -3.30 -21.99
CA ALA A 321 10.75 -2.38 -21.89
C ALA A 321 11.30 -2.38 -20.46
N TYR A 322 12.61 -2.41 -20.26
CA TYR A 322 13.21 -2.37 -18.91
C TYR A 322 14.38 -1.39 -18.83
N GLN A 323 14.66 -0.89 -17.64
CA GLN A 323 15.81 -0.05 -17.34
C GLN A 323 16.62 -0.65 -16.19
N SER A 324 17.94 -0.43 -16.16
CA SER A 324 18.82 -0.90 -15.07
C SER A 324 18.43 -0.40 -13.66
N SER A 325 17.58 0.64 -13.57
CA SER A 325 16.99 1.14 -12.32
C SER A 325 16.05 0.13 -11.64
N GLY A 326 15.53 -0.86 -12.39
CA GLY A 326 14.46 -1.75 -11.94
C GLY A 326 13.07 -1.33 -12.45
N SER A 327 12.96 -0.15 -13.09
CA SER A 327 11.71 0.28 -13.73
C SER A 327 11.47 -0.48 -15.04
N TYR A 328 10.20 -0.72 -15.37
CA TYR A 328 9.81 -1.42 -16.60
C TYR A 328 8.41 -1.04 -17.08
N VAL A 329 8.14 -1.31 -18.36
CA VAL A 329 6.82 -1.22 -18.98
C VAL A 329 6.50 -2.58 -19.61
N ALA A 330 5.33 -3.13 -19.31
CA ALA A 330 4.86 -4.38 -19.87
C ALA A 330 3.47 -4.21 -20.48
N VAL A 331 3.29 -4.68 -21.72
CA VAL A 331 2.00 -4.70 -22.40
C VAL A 331 1.54 -6.14 -22.54
N TRP A 332 0.42 -6.45 -21.88
CA TRP A 332 -0.18 -7.77 -21.92
C TRP A 332 -1.49 -7.75 -22.72
N GLN A 333 -1.55 -8.56 -23.77
CA GLN A 333 -2.77 -8.89 -24.47
C GLN A 333 -3.53 -9.99 -23.71
N LYS A 334 -4.69 -9.62 -23.17
CA LYS A 334 -5.68 -10.57 -22.61
C LYS A 334 -6.74 -10.93 -23.67
N LYS A 335 -7.65 -11.81 -23.28
CA LYS A 335 -8.82 -12.17 -24.10
C LYS A 335 -9.74 -10.95 -24.29
N ASP A 336 -10.66 -11.05 -25.25
CA ASP A 336 -11.71 -10.05 -25.47
C ASP A 336 -11.20 -8.62 -25.77
N ASN A 337 -10.06 -8.51 -26.48
CA ASN A 337 -9.43 -7.25 -26.87
C ASN A 337 -9.00 -6.34 -25.71
N LEU A 338 -8.86 -6.90 -24.50
CA LEU A 338 -8.36 -6.18 -23.35
C LEU A 338 -6.83 -6.16 -23.33
N LEU A 339 -6.25 -4.97 -23.21
CA LEU A 339 -4.84 -4.74 -22.94
C LEU A 339 -4.65 -4.37 -21.46
N GLU A 340 -3.62 -4.94 -20.84
CA GLU A 340 -3.12 -4.49 -19.54
C GLU A 340 -1.75 -3.85 -19.76
N LEU A 341 -1.69 -2.53 -19.63
CA LEU A 341 -0.44 -1.79 -19.64
C LEU A 341 0.04 -1.61 -18.21
N GLU A 342 1.12 -2.28 -17.86
CA GLU A 342 1.74 -2.24 -16.54
C GLU A 342 3.03 -1.40 -16.58
N CYS A 343 3.04 -0.29 -15.85
CA CYS A 343 4.20 0.56 -15.65
C CYS A 343 4.71 0.41 -14.21
N CYS A 344 5.92 -0.12 -14.05
CA CYS A 344 6.60 -0.22 -12.77
C CYS A 344 7.68 0.86 -12.68
N MET A 345 7.57 1.74 -11.69
CA MET A 345 8.52 2.83 -11.43
C MET A 345 9.17 2.61 -10.07
N VAL A 346 10.49 2.48 -10.05
CA VAL A 346 11.31 2.38 -8.83
C VAL A 346 11.77 3.76 -8.44
N ASN A 347 11.67 4.12 -7.15
CA ASN A 347 12.14 5.42 -6.69
C ASN A 347 13.68 5.51 -6.81
N PRO A 348 14.24 6.51 -7.51
CA PRO A 348 15.68 6.65 -7.67
C PRO A 348 16.40 7.00 -6.36
N GLN A 349 15.70 7.60 -5.40
CA GLN A 349 16.24 7.95 -4.08
C GLN A 349 16.07 6.81 -3.05
N ASP A 350 15.07 5.96 -3.25
CA ASP A 350 14.81 4.77 -2.44
C ASP A 350 14.51 3.58 -3.36
N CYS A 351 15.56 2.82 -3.71
CA CYS A 351 15.39 1.68 -4.61
C CYS A 351 14.62 0.50 -3.97
N GLU A 352 14.28 0.56 -2.69
CA GLU A 352 13.39 -0.39 -2.02
C GLU A 352 11.92 0.03 -2.13
N SER A 353 11.61 1.20 -2.69
CA SER A 353 10.25 1.67 -2.96
C SER A 353 9.92 1.57 -4.44
N ARG A 354 8.78 0.97 -4.78
CA ARG A 354 8.26 0.99 -6.15
C ARG A 354 6.76 1.20 -6.21
N VAL A 355 6.31 1.70 -7.36
CA VAL A 355 4.89 1.77 -7.73
C VAL A 355 4.68 0.97 -9.00
N ARG A 356 3.63 0.14 -9.02
CA ARG A 356 3.13 -0.47 -10.26
C ARG A 356 1.76 0.07 -10.56
N VAL A 357 1.58 0.67 -11.74
CA VAL A 357 0.28 1.14 -12.23
C VAL A 357 -0.10 0.30 -13.44
N ILE A 358 -1.28 -0.32 -13.39
CA ILE A 358 -1.84 -1.11 -14.47
C ILE A 358 -3.07 -0.39 -15.00
N GLN A 359 -3.01 0.02 -16.26
CA GLN A 359 -4.16 0.57 -16.99
C GLN A 359 -4.84 -0.55 -17.78
N PHE A 360 -6.14 -0.75 -17.54
CA PHE A 360 -6.97 -1.70 -18.28
C PHE A 360 -7.58 -0.99 -19.48
N VAL A 361 -7.14 -1.33 -20.68
CA VAL A 361 -7.53 -0.63 -21.91
C VAL A 361 -8.24 -1.59 -22.85
N ASN A 362 -9.49 -1.30 -23.16
CA ASN A 362 -10.26 -2.08 -24.13
C ASN A 362 -10.01 -1.54 -25.54
N VAL A 363 -9.71 -2.42 -26.49
CA VAL A 363 -9.51 -2.06 -27.90
C VAL A 363 -10.78 -2.35 -28.69
N LEU A 364 -11.51 -1.30 -29.04
CA LEU A 364 -12.72 -1.35 -29.86
C LEU A 364 -12.34 -1.25 -31.34
N ASN A 365 -12.98 -2.08 -32.17
CA ASN A 365 -12.81 -2.05 -33.63
C ASN A 365 -11.33 -2.07 -34.11
N ASN A 366 -10.44 -2.70 -33.33
CA ASN A 366 -8.99 -2.77 -33.57
C ASN A 366 -8.26 -1.41 -33.67
N THR A 367 -8.86 -0.31 -33.22
CA THR A 367 -8.31 1.04 -33.44
C THR A 367 -8.55 2.00 -32.28
N GLU A 368 -9.70 1.91 -31.61
CA GLU A 368 -10.08 2.81 -30.53
C GLU A 368 -9.71 2.20 -29.17
N MET A 369 -8.88 2.92 -28.41
CA MET A 369 -8.38 2.47 -27.11
C MET A 369 -9.12 3.21 -25.98
N VAL A 370 -9.89 2.46 -25.19
CA VAL A 370 -10.74 3.02 -24.14
C VAL A 370 -10.31 2.52 -22.77
N LEU A 371 -9.86 3.43 -21.90
CA LEU A 371 -9.52 3.13 -20.51
C LEU A 371 -10.78 2.67 -19.75
N GLN A 372 -10.72 1.47 -19.17
CA GLN A 372 -11.79 0.87 -18.37
C GLN A 372 -11.58 1.07 -16.87
N GLY A 373 -10.32 1.10 -16.44
CA GLY A 373 -9.96 1.24 -15.03
C GLY A 373 -8.46 1.22 -14.82
N ILE A 374 -8.07 1.50 -13.59
CA ILE A 374 -6.68 1.64 -13.17
C ILE A 374 -6.47 0.82 -11.91
N ARG A 375 -5.35 0.10 -11.83
CA ARG A 375 -4.93 -0.58 -10.60
C ARG A 375 -3.57 -0.05 -10.19
N VAL A 376 -3.44 0.28 -8.92
CA VAL A 376 -2.20 0.81 -8.35
C VAL A 376 -1.71 -0.14 -7.28
N PHE A 377 -0.41 -0.44 -7.31
CA PHE A 377 0.33 -1.11 -6.26
C PHE A 377 1.36 -0.14 -5.68
N ARG A 378 1.37 0.00 -4.36
CA ARG A 378 2.41 0.68 -3.57
C ARG A 378 3.19 -0.40 -2.84
N GLU A 379 4.44 -0.62 -3.21
CA GLU A 379 5.21 -1.78 -2.77
C GLU A 379 6.58 -1.37 -2.21
N GLN A 380 6.96 -2.02 -1.11
CA GLN A 380 8.25 -1.88 -0.48
C GLN A 380 8.98 -3.23 -0.51
N TRP A 381 10.28 -3.20 -0.77
CA TRP A 381 11.13 -4.37 -0.66
C TRP A 381 11.18 -4.84 0.80
N TYR A 382 10.80 -6.10 1.02
CA TYR A 382 10.76 -6.72 2.34
C TYR A 382 12.00 -7.60 2.59
N GLY A 383 12.47 -8.31 1.57
CA GLY A 383 13.53 -9.28 1.76
C GLY A 383 13.98 -10.00 0.49
N PRO A 384 14.99 -10.88 0.59
CA PRO A 384 15.39 -11.76 -0.50
C PRO A 384 14.23 -12.64 -0.95
N PHE A 385 14.21 -12.99 -2.24
CA PHE A 385 13.16 -13.83 -2.83
C PHE A 385 13.01 -15.17 -2.10
N ARG A 386 11.77 -15.47 -1.70
CA ARG A 386 11.31 -16.71 -1.05
C ARG A 386 10.03 -17.23 -1.69
N ASN A 387 9.67 -16.75 -2.88
CA ASN A 387 8.51 -17.19 -3.65
C ASN A 387 7.17 -17.05 -2.90
N GLY A 388 7.09 -16.14 -1.92
CA GLY A 388 5.90 -15.99 -1.07
C GLY A 388 5.72 -17.07 0.00
N ASP A 389 6.76 -17.84 0.34
CA ASP A 389 6.70 -18.89 1.37
C ASP A 389 6.40 -18.34 2.79
N GLN A 390 6.61 -17.04 3.01
CA GLN A 390 6.29 -16.34 4.25
C GLN A 390 5.35 -15.17 3.96
N LEU A 391 4.13 -15.24 4.50
CA LEU A 391 3.15 -14.17 4.36
C LEU A 391 3.46 -13.03 5.35
N GLY A 392 3.83 -11.87 4.84
CA GLY A 392 4.21 -10.65 5.56
C GLY A 392 2.98 -9.86 5.98
N GLY A 393 2.30 -10.31 7.04
CA GLY A 393 1.04 -9.71 7.51
C GLY A 393 1.18 -8.34 8.18
N CYS A 394 2.25 -8.09 8.93
CA CYS A 394 2.28 -6.94 9.87
C CYS A 394 3.50 -6.00 9.77
N ALA A 395 4.36 -6.17 8.76
CA ALA A 395 5.61 -5.42 8.61
C ALA A 395 5.65 -4.47 7.40
N ILE A 396 4.49 -4.06 6.87
CA ILE A 396 4.46 -3.14 5.73
C ILE A 396 4.75 -1.72 6.24
N ARG A 397 5.79 -1.08 5.68
CA ARG A 397 6.18 0.31 5.98
C ARG A 397 5.16 1.35 5.49
N ASP A 398 4.29 0.99 4.55
CA ASP A 398 3.27 1.86 3.96
C ASP A 398 1.88 1.55 4.55
N SER A 399 0.89 2.37 4.24
CA SER A 399 -0.49 2.24 4.69
C SER A 399 -1.47 2.18 3.51
N ALA A 400 -2.66 1.63 3.76
CA ALA A 400 -3.78 1.69 2.82
C ALA A 400 -4.01 3.13 2.37
N PHE A 401 -4.22 3.34 1.06
CA PHE A 401 -4.08 4.65 0.45
C PHE A 401 -5.25 5.08 -0.41
N ALA A 402 -6.11 4.16 -0.84
CA ALA A 402 -7.14 4.48 -1.82
C ALA A 402 -8.16 5.52 -1.32
N SER A 403 -8.37 5.60 0.00
CA SER A 403 -9.26 6.56 0.65
C SER A 403 -8.62 7.94 0.90
N THR A 404 -7.32 8.08 0.64
CA THR A 404 -6.61 9.36 0.81
C THR A 404 -6.90 10.31 -0.36
N ALA A 405 -6.63 11.60 -0.16
CA ALA A 405 -6.88 12.61 -1.19
C ALA A 405 -6.05 12.32 -2.46
N PRO A 406 -6.63 12.48 -3.66
CA PRO A 406 -5.86 12.40 -4.90
C PRO A 406 -4.84 13.53 -4.99
N THR A 407 -3.82 13.34 -5.82
CA THR A 407 -2.82 14.36 -6.17
C THR A 407 -3.50 15.63 -6.67
N ILE A 408 -2.89 16.79 -6.40
CA ILE A 408 -3.43 18.08 -6.81
C ILE A 408 -2.96 18.40 -8.24
N ALA A 409 -3.88 18.84 -9.11
CA ALA A 409 -3.58 19.15 -10.51
C ALA A 409 -2.42 20.16 -10.67
N SER A 410 -2.36 21.15 -9.78
CA SER A 410 -1.31 22.18 -9.77
C SER A 410 0.10 21.63 -9.51
N ASP A 411 0.21 20.49 -8.84
CA ASP A 411 1.50 19.85 -8.52
C ASP A 411 2.03 19.07 -9.73
N VAL A 412 1.14 18.69 -10.65
CA VAL A 412 1.47 18.01 -11.91
C VAL A 412 1.69 19.01 -13.04
N ALA A 413 0.89 20.08 -13.05
CA ALA A 413 0.92 21.11 -14.08
C ALA A 413 2.26 21.86 -14.12
N GLY A 414 2.67 22.26 -15.33
CA GLY A 414 3.86 23.08 -15.55
C GLY A 414 4.81 22.50 -16.58
N ILE A 415 6.01 23.08 -16.61
CA ILE A 415 7.10 22.72 -17.51
C ILE A 415 8.10 21.88 -16.74
N TRP A 416 8.31 20.65 -17.19
CA TRP A 416 9.18 19.67 -16.58
C TRP A 416 10.35 19.39 -17.50
N LYS A 417 11.54 19.26 -16.93
CA LYS A 417 12.76 18.92 -17.66
C LYS A 417 13.39 17.68 -17.06
N GLY A 418 13.63 16.66 -17.88
CA GLY A 418 14.16 15.39 -17.41
C GLY A 418 14.89 14.62 -18.49
N SER A 419 15.73 13.68 -18.06
CA SER A 419 16.29 12.66 -18.96
C SER A 419 15.21 11.64 -19.28
N THR A 420 15.00 11.39 -20.56
CA THR A 420 14.10 10.34 -21.07
C THR A 420 14.95 9.19 -21.58
N ALA A 421 14.48 7.95 -21.46
CA ALA A 421 15.06 6.77 -22.11
C ALA A 421 13.93 6.06 -22.87
N VAL A 422 14.21 5.54 -24.07
CA VAL A 422 13.16 5.06 -24.98
C VAL A 422 13.51 3.68 -25.54
N ALA A 423 12.50 2.84 -25.68
CA ALA A 423 12.57 1.57 -26.40
C ALA A 423 11.60 1.60 -27.59
N SER A 424 12.02 1.06 -28.74
CA SER A 424 11.17 0.96 -29.94
C SER A 424 10.79 -0.48 -30.24
N PHE A 425 9.51 -0.70 -30.56
CA PHE A 425 8.91 -2.00 -30.88
C PHE A 425 8.42 -2.09 -32.34
N SER A 426 8.56 -1.00 -33.10
CA SER A 426 7.97 -0.82 -34.43
C SER A 426 8.69 -1.53 -35.59
N THR A 427 9.83 -2.20 -35.34
CA THR A 427 10.58 -2.88 -36.42
C THR A 427 10.34 -4.39 -36.45
N PRO A 428 10.29 -5.04 -37.63
CA PRO A 428 10.04 -6.49 -37.73
C PRO A 428 11.06 -7.40 -37.00
N ASN A 429 12.24 -6.87 -36.69
CA ASN A 429 13.35 -7.61 -36.06
C ASN A 429 13.54 -7.24 -34.57
N THR A 430 12.78 -6.29 -34.02
CA THR A 430 12.85 -5.96 -32.59
C THR A 430 12.11 -7.03 -31.79
N GLY A 431 12.84 -7.72 -30.90
CA GLY A 431 12.25 -8.67 -29.96
C GLY A 431 11.29 -7.98 -28.98
N ILE A 432 10.44 -8.76 -28.32
CA ILE A 432 9.46 -8.27 -27.33
C ILE A 432 10.15 -7.61 -26.13
N LEU A 433 11.35 -8.06 -25.79
CA LEU A 433 12.15 -7.57 -24.67
C LEU A 433 13.18 -6.54 -25.16
N GLN A 434 13.04 -5.30 -24.72
CA GLN A 434 13.88 -4.16 -25.11
C GLN A 434 14.42 -3.44 -23.87
N GLU A 435 15.67 -3.00 -23.95
CA GLU A 435 16.24 -2.09 -22.96
C GLU A 435 15.77 -0.66 -23.28
N LEU A 436 15.45 0.11 -22.25
CA LEU A 436 15.27 1.56 -22.33
C LEU A 436 16.65 2.20 -22.32
N PHE A 437 17.12 2.64 -23.50
CA PHE A 437 18.39 3.32 -23.68
C PHE A 437 18.17 4.69 -24.36
N ASP A 438 19.19 5.56 -24.34
CA ASP A 438 19.19 6.94 -24.88
C ASP A 438 18.72 8.02 -23.90
N GLU A 439 19.61 8.50 -23.02
CA GLU A 439 19.36 9.63 -22.11
C GLU A 439 19.39 10.97 -22.85
N LYS A 440 18.26 11.35 -23.45
CA LYS A 440 18.07 12.71 -23.97
C LYS A 440 17.35 13.56 -22.93
N VAL A 441 17.90 14.74 -22.67
CA VAL A 441 17.23 15.74 -21.85
C VAL A 441 16.12 16.37 -22.67
N GLN A 442 14.92 16.37 -22.12
CA GLN A 442 13.74 16.85 -22.80
C GLN A 442 12.84 17.65 -21.86
N ASP A 443 12.23 18.68 -22.43
CA ASP A 443 11.17 19.44 -21.77
C ASP A 443 9.81 18.79 -22.09
N SER A 444 8.92 18.75 -21.10
CA SER A 444 7.55 18.26 -21.21
C SER A 444 6.61 19.26 -20.53
N VAL A 445 5.44 19.48 -21.13
CA VAL A 445 4.44 20.41 -20.63
C VAL A 445 3.20 19.63 -20.21
N ARG A 446 2.75 19.87 -18.98
CA ARG A 446 1.54 19.26 -18.42
C ARG A 446 0.55 20.35 -18.07
N ASP A 447 -0.69 20.19 -18.54
CA ASP A 447 -1.79 21.11 -18.24
C ASP A 447 -2.45 20.85 -16.88
N GLY A 448 -2.23 19.69 -16.27
CA GLY A 448 -2.82 19.26 -14.99
C GLY A 448 -4.26 18.77 -15.12
N ASP A 449 -5.09 19.43 -15.92
CA ASP A 449 -6.53 19.18 -16.02
C ASP A 449 -6.89 17.93 -16.85
N SER A 450 -6.01 17.51 -17.75
CA SER A 450 -6.27 16.36 -18.64
C SER A 450 -5.85 15.01 -18.05
N TYR A 451 -5.46 15.00 -16.77
CA TYR A 451 -4.93 13.83 -16.08
C TYR A 451 -5.93 13.27 -15.08
N ILE A 452 -5.94 11.95 -14.97
CA ILE A 452 -6.63 11.24 -13.89
C ILE A 452 -5.71 11.28 -12.68
N LEU A 453 -6.07 12.07 -11.69
CA LEU A 453 -5.30 12.28 -10.46
C LEU A 453 -5.65 11.17 -9.46
N LEU A 454 -4.63 10.49 -8.97
CA LEU A 454 -4.75 9.35 -8.06
C LEU A 454 -4.10 9.67 -6.71
N PRO A 455 -4.43 8.96 -5.63
CA PRO A 455 -3.77 9.14 -4.36
C PRO A 455 -2.27 8.78 -4.41
N LYS A 456 -1.53 9.11 -3.34
CA LYS A 456 -0.07 8.87 -3.21
C LYS A 456 0.76 9.52 -4.33
N GLN A 457 0.42 10.76 -4.71
CA GLN A 457 1.22 11.56 -5.66
C GLN A 457 1.28 10.96 -7.08
N LEU A 458 0.27 10.15 -7.43
CA LEU A 458 0.17 9.48 -8.72
C LEU A 458 -0.81 10.17 -9.65
N TRP A 459 -0.55 10.03 -10.93
CA TRP A 459 -1.46 10.44 -11.99
C TRP A 459 -1.29 9.55 -13.21
N CYS A 460 -2.31 9.51 -14.07
CA CYS A 460 -2.20 8.83 -15.36
C CYS A 460 -3.09 9.49 -16.42
N SER A 461 -2.86 9.13 -17.69
CA SER A 461 -3.72 9.50 -18.80
C SER A 461 -3.67 8.44 -19.90
N LEU A 462 -4.68 8.48 -20.76
CA LEU A 462 -4.71 7.76 -22.03
C LEU A 462 -5.28 8.75 -23.07
N LYS A 463 -4.42 9.24 -23.97
CA LYS A 463 -4.75 10.31 -24.91
C LYS A 463 -4.56 9.83 -26.34
N GLN A 464 -5.60 9.97 -27.17
CA GLN A 464 -5.50 9.71 -28.60
C GLN A 464 -5.12 11.00 -29.35
N SER A 465 -4.15 10.88 -30.25
CA SER A 465 -3.69 11.93 -31.14
C SER A 465 -4.65 12.12 -32.31
N LYS A 466 -4.55 13.27 -32.99
CA LYS A 466 -5.28 13.52 -34.24
C LYS A 466 -4.88 12.55 -35.38
N GLU A 467 -3.69 11.99 -35.30
CA GLU A 467 -3.16 11.02 -36.26
C GLU A 467 -3.62 9.57 -35.95
N GLY A 468 -4.37 9.38 -34.86
CA GLY A 468 -4.96 8.10 -34.44
C GLY A 468 -4.07 7.27 -33.51
N GLU A 469 -2.86 7.72 -33.23
CA GLU A 469 -1.96 7.10 -32.23
C GLU A 469 -2.48 7.35 -30.81
N THR A 470 -2.19 6.45 -29.88
CA THR A 470 -2.62 6.59 -28.49
C THR A 470 -1.41 6.61 -27.57
N LEU A 471 -1.28 7.63 -26.76
CA LEU A 471 -0.26 7.74 -25.73
C LEU A 471 -0.87 7.44 -24.36
N SER A 472 -0.36 6.41 -23.70
CA SER A 472 -0.60 6.17 -22.30
C SER A 472 0.55 6.74 -21.49
N GLU A 473 0.25 7.47 -20.43
CA GLU A 473 1.25 8.09 -19.56
C GLU A 473 0.86 7.86 -18.10
N VAL A 474 1.81 7.46 -17.28
CA VAL A 474 1.70 7.36 -15.83
C VAL A 474 2.83 8.17 -15.23
N GLY A 475 2.53 8.90 -14.16
CA GLY A 475 3.56 9.60 -13.40
C GLY A 475 3.42 9.45 -11.90
N TRP A 476 4.55 9.66 -11.24
CA TRP A 476 4.70 9.65 -9.79
C TRP A 476 5.52 10.87 -9.38
N LEU A 477 4.90 11.79 -8.63
CA LEU A 477 5.63 12.91 -8.03
C LEU A 477 6.43 12.40 -6.83
N LEU A 478 7.66 12.89 -6.74
CA LEU A 478 8.59 12.65 -5.66
C LEU A 478 8.82 13.98 -4.93
N ASP A 479 9.48 13.90 -3.77
CA ASP A 479 9.84 15.08 -3.01
C ASP A 479 10.71 16.06 -3.82
N HIS A 480 10.65 17.34 -3.43
CA HIS A 480 11.46 18.42 -4.02
C HIS A 480 11.18 18.76 -5.49
N GLY A 481 9.94 18.54 -5.96
CA GLY A 481 9.55 18.90 -7.33
C GLY A 481 10.21 18.02 -8.37
N GLN A 482 10.45 16.75 -8.03
CA GLN A 482 10.92 15.72 -8.95
C GLN A 482 9.73 14.82 -9.33
N ALA A 483 9.80 14.19 -10.49
CA ALA A 483 8.79 13.23 -10.92
C ALA A 483 9.45 12.14 -11.76
N ILE A 484 8.87 10.93 -11.68
CA ILE A 484 9.14 9.85 -12.62
C ILE A 484 7.92 9.73 -13.52
N THR A 485 8.15 9.57 -14.82
CA THR A 485 7.09 9.27 -15.78
C THR A 485 7.43 8.06 -16.60
N SER A 486 6.41 7.28 -16.91
CA SER A 486 6.48 6.10 -17.74
C SER A 486 5.35 6.17 -18.77
N SER A 487 5.70 5.98 -20.04
CA SER A 487 4.76 6.12 -21.15
C SER A 487 4.79 4.93 -22.08
N CYS A 488 3.73 4.75 -22.85
CA CYS A 488 3.70 3.81 -23.96
C CYS A 488 2.87 4.39 -25.11
N LEU A 489 3.47 4.44 -26.29
CA LEU A 489 2.83 4.88 -27.52
C LEU A 489 2.33 3.67 -28.30
N PHE A 490 1.09 3.76 -28.72
CA PHE A 490 0.40 2.79 -29.54
C PHE A 490 0.08 3.40 -30.90
N SER A 491 0.31 2.61 -31.95
CA SER A 491 -0.14 2.93 -33.31
C SER A 491 -1.66 3.05 -33.39
N ASN A 492 -2.15 3.55 -34.51
CA ASN A 492 -3.58 3.56 -34.86
C ASN A 492 -4.25 2.17 -34.91
N THR A 493 -3.50 1.07 -34.83
CA THR A 493 -4.01 -0.31 -34.73
C THR A 493 -3.86 -0.90 -33.33
N ALA A 494 -3.68 -0.05 -32.32
CA ALA A 494 -3.47 -0.41 -30.91
C ALA A 494 -2.27 -1.34 -30.66
N LYS A 495 -1.27 -1.32 -31.54
CA LYS A 495 0.00 -2.02 -31.34
C LYS A 495 1.04 -1.12 -30.70
N PRO A 496 1.79 -1.60 -29.68
CA PRO A 496 2.86 -0.82 -29.07
C PRO A 496 3.94 -0.47 -30.10
N GLN A 497 4.33 0.80 -30.14
CA GLN A 497 5.37 1.34 -31.01
C GLN A 497 6.62 1.72 -30.23
N ALA A 498 6.44 2.37 -29.07
CA ALA A 498 7.54 2.80 -28.22
C ALA A 498 7.10 2.87 -26.75
N SER A 499 8.06 2.78 -25.83
CA SER A 499 7.88 2.98 -24.40
C SER A 499 8.99 3.84 -23.82
#